data_AF-A0A2E4J428-F1
#
_entry.id   AF-A0A2E4J428-F1
#
_cell.length_a   1.000
_cell.length_b   1.000
_cell.length_c   1.000
_cell.angle_alpha   90.00
_cell.angle_beta   90.00
_cell.angle_gamma   90.00
#
_symmetry.space_group_name_H-M   'P 1'
#
loop_
_entity.id
_entity.type
_entity.pdbx_description
1 polymer ?
#
loop_
_entity_poly.entity_id
_entity_poly.type
_entity_poly.pdbx_seq_one_letter_code
_entity_poly.pdbx_strand_id
1 'polypeptide(L)'
;MGKGADPLADADELTSPGEWLLFAEALYEKYELALGQITTSAHDEALYLILHTLGIPLDSDPSVLDQKLAIQQRHALVDVFRRRVIDHTPAAYLTREAWLNEERFYVDKRVLIPRSYFLELIPKELDRLLPPKMTITNVVDVCTGSGCLAILLAKHFPEARVDGVDLSAEALEVAKINVRDHELTDRVTLHESDVFDAVPEVKYDVILSNPPYEPSGHCAALPEEFKREPRLALDGGGDGLDIIRKLLEQARGRLKPHGIVLIEVGGLGEAMDEEFAALKPRWLSTEDGSDCICLIRAGRLRKWDVDQS
;
A
#
# COMPACT_ATOMS: atom_id res chain seq x y z
N MET A 1 18.57 -30.20 8.59
CA MET A 1 18.68 -29.45 7.33
C MET A 1 20.16 -29.25 7.07
N GLY A 2 20.68 -29.82 5.99
CA GLY A 2 22.11 -29.68 5.65
C GLY A 2 22.45 -28.21 5.55
N LYS A 3 23.63 -27.80 6.03
CA LYS A 3 24.17 -26.48 5.71
C LYS A 3 24.28 -26.42 4.19
N GLY A 4 23.28 -25.82 3.53
CA GLY A 4 23.37 -25.48 2.12
C GLY A 4 24.61 -24.62 1.92
N ALA A 5 25.23 -24.70 0.75
CA ALA A 5 26.26 -23.76 0.36
C ALA A 5 25.71 -22.33 0.54
N ASP A 6 26.54 -21.40 1.02
CA ASP A 6 26.15 -20.00 1.17
C ASP A 6 25.57 -19.50 -0.17
N PRO A 7 24.31 -19.02 -0.21
CA PRO A 7 23.70 -18.52 -1.44
C PRO A 7 24.56 -17.49 -2.18
N LEU A 8 25.40 -16.76 -1.45
CA LEU A 8 26.23 -15.67 -1.93
C LEU A 8 27.73 -16.04 -2.02
N ALA A 9 28.08 -17.34 -1.97
CA ALA A 9 29.48 -17.79 -1.97
C ALA A 9 30.31 -17.25 -3.15
N ASP A 10 29.68 -17.12 -4.32
CA ASP A 10 30.34 -16.67 -5.56
C ASP A 10 30.27 -15.15 -5.76
N ALA A 11 29.67 -14.40 -4.82
CA ALA A 11 29.44 -12.96 -4.95
C ALA A 11 30.72 -12.13 -4.87
N ASP A 12 31.78 -12.65 -4.25
CA ASP A 12 33.07 -11.96 -4.09
C ASP A 12 33.80 -11.71 -5.43
N GLU A 13 33.46 -12.50 -6.46
CA GLU A 13 34.01 -12.40 -7.81
C GLU A 13 33.30 -11.33 -8.67
N LEU A 14 32.12 -10.87 -8.26
CA LEU A 14 31.31 -9.90 -9.01
C LEU A 14 31.92 -8.50 -8.85
N THR A 15 32.24 -7.84 -9.95
CA THR A 15 32.99 -6.58 -10.02
C THR A 15 32.21 -5.41 -10.63
N SER A 16 31.05 -5.64 -11.22
CA SER A 16 30.17 -4.58 -11.76
C SER A 16 28.71 -4.75 -11.32
N PRO A 17 27.87 -3.70 -11.34
CA PRO A 17 26.44 -3.82 -11.09
C PRO A 17 25.74 -4.77 -12.07
N GLY A 18 26.17 -4.83 -13.33
CA GLY A 18 25.61 -5.75 -14.33
C GLY A 18 25.87 -7.22 -13.99
N GLU A 19 27.06 -7.57 -13.48
CA GLU A 19 27.36 -8.92 -12.98
C GLU A 19 26.48 -9.27 -11.77
N TRP A 20 26.27 -8.30 -10.86
CA TRP A 20 25.36 -8.45 -9.74
C TRP A 20 23.90 -8.65 -10.15
N LEU A 21 23.44 -7.97 -11.21
CA LEU A 21 22.07 -8.08 -11.68
C LEU A 21 21.76 -9.49 -12.19
N LEU A 22 22.61 -10.03 -13.06
CA LEU A 22 22.47 -11.41 -13.56
C LEU A 22 22.54 -12.44 -12.43
N PHE A 23 23.44 -12.23 -11.47
CA PHE A 23 23.58 -13.09 -10.31
C PHE A 23 22.33 -13.05 -9.42
N ALA A 24 21.79 -11.85 -9.16
CA ALA A 24 20.59 -11.67 -8.38
C ALA A 24 19.35 -12.30 -9.02
N GLU A 25 19.15 -12.15 -10.33
CA GLU A 25 18.06 -12.81 -11.06
C GLU A 25 18.11 -14.33 -10.90
N ALA A 26 19.30 -14.92 -11.02
CA ALA A 26 19.50 -16.36 -10.80
C ALA A 26 19.22 -16.78 -9.35
N LEU A 27 19.52 -15.93 -8.36
CA LEU A 27 19.15 -16.18 -6.97
C LEU A 27 17.64 -16.13 -6.77
N TYR A 28 16.95 -15.15 -7.37
CA TYR A 28 15.51 -15.00 -7.23
C TYR A 28 14.77 -16.23 -7.77
N GLU A 29 15.18 -16.72 -8.94
CA GLU A 29 14.64 -17.96 -9.51
C GLU A 29 14.96 -19.18 -8.64
N LYS A 30 16.23 -19.36 -8.24
CA LYS A 30 16.68 -20.52 -7.46
C LYS A 30 16.00 -20.64 -6.10
N TYR A 31 15.71 -19.53 -5.45
CA TYR A 31 15.07 -19.48 -4.13
C TYR A 31 13.58 -19.17 -4.19
N GLU A 32 12.99 -19.11 -5.39
CA GLU A 32 11.56 -18.89 -5.63
C GLU A 32 11.01 -17.70 -4.83
N LEU A 33 11.76 -16.59 -4.81
CA LEU A 33 11.40 -15.42 -4.02
C LEU A 33 10.08 -14.82 -4.52
N ALA A 34 9.17 -14.50 -3.60
CA ALA A 34 7.94 -13.85 -3.98
C ALA A 34 8.17 -12.37 -4.31
N LEU A 35 7.44 -11.89 -5.32
CA LEU A 35 7.48 -10.54 -5.87
C LEU A 35 6.07 -9.93 -5.85
N GLY A 36 5.96 -8.63 -6.16
CA GLY A 36 4.68 -7.91 -6.24
C GLY A 36 4.48 -6.84 -5.16
N GLN A 37 5.41 -6.72 -4.20
CA GLN A 37 5.36 -5.65 -3.19
C GLN A 37 5.84 -4.30 -3.75
N ILE A 38 6.78 -4.32 -4.70
CA ILE A 38 7.20 -3.11 -5.44
C ILE A 38 7.10 -3.31 -6.96
N THR A 39 7.44 -4.50 -7.45
CA THR A 39 7.38 -4.89 -8.87
C THR A 39 7.21 -6.41 -8.95
N THR A 40 6.72 -6.90 -10.08
CA THR A 40 6.54 -8.33 -10.37
C THR A 40 7.75 -8.94 -11.10
N SER A 41 8.75 -8.13 -11.45
CA SER A 41 9.95 -8.53 -12.19
C SER A 41 11.15 -8.70 -11.27
N ALA A 42 11.79 -9.88 -11.31
CA ALA A 42 13.03 -10.13 -10.58
C ALA A 42 14.13 -9.17 -11.02
N HIS A 43 14.21 -8.90 -12.33
CA HIS A 43 15.15 -7.94 -12.92
C HIS A 43 14.95 -6.54 -12.32
N ASP A 44 13.71 -6.04 -12.30
CA ASP A 44 13.44 -4.67 -11.87
C ASP A 44 13.69 -4.50 -10.36
N GLU A 45 13.29 -5.48 -9.53
CA GLU A 45 13.55 -5.43 -8.08
C GLU A 45 15.05 -5.53 -7.77
N ALA A 46 15.77 -6.43 -8.45
CA ALA A 46 17.21 -6.58 -8.27
C ALA A 46 17.96 -5.32 -8.72
N LEU A 47 17.61 -4.75 -9.88
CA LEU A 47 18.17 -3.49 -10.37
C LEU A 47 17.90 -2.36 -9.37
N TYR A 48 16.66 -2.25 -8.89
CA TYR A 48 16.28 -1.27 -7.86
C TYR A 48 17.14 -1.39 -6.60
N LEU A 49 17.30 -2.61 -6.05
CA LEU A 49 18.14 -2.84 -4.88
C LEU A 49 19.61 -2.50 -5.14
N ILE A 50 20.15 -2.85 -6.31
CA ILE A 50 21.54 -2.56 -6.67
C ILE A 50 21.76 -1.06 -6.75
N LEU A 51 20.97 -0.34 -7.55
CA LEU A 51 21.13 1.10 -7.75
C LEU A 51 20.94 1.85 -6.43
N HIS A 52 19.91 1.51 -5.66
CA HIS A 52 19.66 2.13 -4.35
C HIS A 52 20.82 1.89 -3.37
N THR A 53 21.33 0.65 -3.28
CA THR A 53 22.45 0.32 -2.37
C THR A 53 23.74 1.05 -2.75
N LEU A 54 23.94 1.31 -4.05
CA LEU A 54 25.10 2.02 -4.56
C LEU A 54 24.95 3.55 -4.56
N GLY A 55 23.76 4.08 -4.25
CA GLY A 55 23.44 5.50 -4.33
C GLY A 55 23.40 6.04 -5.77
N ILE A 56 23.07 5.17 -6.73
CA ILE A 56 22.95 5.51 -8.15
C ILE A 56 21.47 5.85 -8.44
N PRO A 57 21.15 6.99 -9.08
CA PRO A 57 19.79 7.32 -9.47
C PRO A 57 19.14 6.27 -10.39
N LEU A 58 17.85 5.99 -10.21
CA LEU A 58 17.12 4.99 -10.98
C LEU A 58 17.00 5.33 -12.48
N ASP A 59 17.08 6.62 -12.83
CA ASP A 59 17.05 7.15 -14.19
C ASP A 59 18.44 7.28 -14.84
N SER A 60 19.47 6.67 -14.23
CA SER A 60 20.83 6.70 -14.76
C SER A 60 20.95 5.95 -16.09
N ASP A 61 21.90 6.40 -16.93
CA ASP A 61 22.24 5.72 -18.18
C ASP A 61 22.71 4.27 -17.93
N PRO A 62 22.33 3.28 -18.77
CA PRO A 62 22.71 1.88 -18.58
C PRO A 62 24.21 1.61 -18.44
N SER A 63 25.09 2.52 -18.89
CA SER A 63 26.54 2.43 -18.68
C SER A 63 26.96 2.38 -17.20
N VAL A 64 26.08 2.73 -16.26
CA VAL A 64 26.33 2.48 -14.83
C VAL A 64 26.55 1.00 -14.51
N LEU A 65 25.97 0.09 -15.30
CA LEU A 65 26.10 -1.35 -15.09
C LEU A 65 27.50 -1.89 -15.39
N ASP A 66 28.30 -1.15 -16.16
CA ASP A 66 29.68 -1.49 -16.50
C ASP A 66 30.71 -0.90 -15.52
N GLN A 67 30.26 -0.11 -14.54
CA GLN A 67 31.16 0.55 -13.59
C GLN A 67 31.82 -0.46 -12.65
N LYS A 68 33.12 -0.27 -12.40
CA LYS A 68 33.86 -1.10 -11.45
C LYS A 68 33.48 -0.76 -10.02
N LEU A 69 33.03 -1.76 -9.27
CA LEU A 69 32.66 -1.63 -7.87
C LEU A 69 33.89 -1.61 -6.95
N ALA A 70 33.87 -0.69 -5.98
CA ALA A 70 34.77 -0.73 -4.83
C ALA A 70 34.43 -1.91 -3.91
N ILE A 71 35.41 -2.36 -3.12
CA ILE A 71 35.23 -3.48 -2.17
C ILE A 71 34.05 -3.22 -1.21
N GLN A 72 33.93 -1.99 -0.69
CA GLN A 72 32.83 -1.65 0.22
C GLN A 72 31.45 -1.75 -0.45
N GLN A 73 31.35 -1.36 -1.73
CA GLN A 73 30.10 -1.45 -2.50
C GLN A 73 29.69 -2.91 -2.68
N ARG A 74 30.66 -3.79 -2.99
CA ARG A 74 30.39 -5.23 -3.10
C ARG A 74 29.90 -5.84 -1.79
N HIS A 75 30.53 -5.49 -0.67
CA HIS A 75 30.07 -5.94 0.65
C HIS A 75 28.65 -5.46 0.96
N ALA A 76 28.32 -4.21 0.63
CA ALA A 76 26.97 -3.68 0.83
C ALA A 76 25.92 -4.45 0.00
N LEU A 77 26.23 -4.81 -1.24
CA LEU A 77 25.36 -5.64 -2.07
C LEU A 77 25.21 -7.06 -1.50
N VAL A 78 26.29 -7.68 -1.02
CA VAL A 78 26.22 -8.98 -0.31
C VAL A 78 25.25 -8.88 0.87
N ASP A 79 25.37 -7.84 1.71
CA ASP A 79 24.53 -7.69 2.89
C ASP A 79 23.04 -7.50 2.54
N VAL A 80 22.74 -6.69 1.53
CA VAL A 80 21.36 -6.45 1.08
C VAL A 80 20.75 -7.71 0.46
N PHE A 81 21.44 -8.37 -0.46
CA PHE A 81 20.92 -9.60 -1.07
C PHE A 81 20.85 -10.77 -0.08
N ARG A 82 21.73 -10.82 0.93
CA ARG A 82 21.63 -11.79 2.02
C ARG A 82 20.30 -11.65 2.76
N ARG A 83 19.93 -10.43 3.13
CA ARG A 83 18.65 -10.16 3.81
C ARG A 83 17.45 -10.40 2.89
N ARG A 84 17.58 -10.11 1.60
CA ARG A 84 16.51 -10.35 0.62
C ARG A 84 16.24 -11.84 0.42
N VAL A 85 17.29 -12.65 0.29
CA VAL A 85 17.22 -14.08 -0.08
C VAL A 85 17.02 -14.96 1.15
N ILE A 86 17.75 -14.72 2.23
CA ILE A 86 17.74 -15.60 3.42
C ILE A 86 16.63 -15.20 4.39
N ASP A 87 16.50 -13.89 4.65
CA ASP A 87 15.51 -13.41 5.61
C ASP A 87 14.15 -13.14 4.94
N HIS A 88 14.05 -13.26 3.62
CA HIS A 88 12.86 -12.87 2.84
C HIS A 88 12.41 -11.43 3.14
N THR A 89 13.36 -10.52 3.40
CA THR A 89 13.02 -9.13 3.71
C THR A 89 12.59 -8.44 2.40
N PRO A 90 11.37 -7.86 2.31
CA PRO A 90 10.93 -7.12 1.14
C PRO A 90 11.90 -6.02 0.74
N ALA A 91 12.07 -5.80 -0.57
CA ALA A 91 12.98 -4.79 -1.09
C ALA A 91 12.67 -3.38 -0.52
N ALA A 92 11.39 -3.00 -0.44
CA ALA A 92 10.97 -1.72 0.13
C ALA A 92 11.41 -1.52 1.59
N TYR A 93 11.50 -2.58 2.39
CA TYR A 93 11.99 -2.48 3.77
C TYR A 93 13.51 -2.45 3.86
N LEU A 94 14.21 -2.99 2.86
CA LEU A 94 15.66 -2.88 2.73
C LEU A 94 16.06 -1.45 2.37
N THR A 95 15.34 -0.84 1.44
CA THR A 95 15.57 0.54 0.96
C THR A 95 14.92 1.60 1.84
N ARG A 96 13.92 1.23 2.65
CA ARG A 96 13.06 2.14 3.42
C ARG A 96 12.24 3.07 2.56
N GLU A 97 11.84 2.57 1.39
CA GLU A 97 11.25 3.38 0.33
C GLU A 97 10.25 2.55 -0.47
N ALA A 98 9.12 3.18 -0.81
CA ALA A 98 8.15 2.68 -1.78
C ALA A 98 7.70 3.82 -2.68
N TRP A 99 7.34 3.50 -3.92
CA TRP A 99 6.90 4.48 -4.91
C TRP A 99 5.46 4.23 -5.29
N LEU A 100 4.69 5.31 -5.38
CA LEU A 100 3.35 5.32 -5.97
C LEU A 100 3.32 6.42 -7.02
N ASN A 101 3.31 6.03 -8.30
CA ASN A 101 3.59 6.94 -9.41
C ASN A 101 4.92 7.69 -9.18
N GLU A 102 4.91 9.02 -9.22
CA GLU A 102 6.10 9.86 -9.01
C GLU A 102 6.37 10.16 -7.52
N GLU A 103 5.51 9.66 -6.61
CA GLU A 103 5.56 9.98 -5.19
C GLU A 103 6.31 8.91 -4.40
N ARG A 104 7.30 9.34 -3.61
CA ARG A 104 8.16 8.49 -2.81
C ARG A 104 7.76 8.53 -1.35
N PHE A 105 7.53 7.37 -0.75
CA PHE A 105 7.14 7.21 0.65
C PHE A 105 8.19 6.45 1.45
N TYR A 106 8.47 6.90 2.67
CA TYR A 106 9.18 6.11 3.66
C TYR A 106 8.31 4.95 4.14
N VAL A 107 8.89 3.75 4.12
CA VAL A 107 8.23 2.51 4.58
C VAL A 107 9.17 1.61 5.35
N ASP A 108 8.56 0.70 6.09
CA ASP A 108 9.14 0.11 7.28
C ASP A 108 8.24 -1.05 7.72
N LYS A 109 8.77 -2.05 8.45
CA LYS A 109 8.03 -3.23 8.91
C LYS A 109 6.76 -2.93 9.74
N ARG A 110 6.54 -1.69 10.16
CA ARG A 110 5.36 -1.20 10.88
C ARG A 110 4.15 -0.98 9.96
N VAL A 111 4.33 -0.93 8.65
CA VAL A 111 3.25 -0.62 7.67
C VAL A 111 3.24 -1.61 6.52
N LEU A 112 2.07 -1.82 5.92
CA LEU A 112 1.96 -2.46 4.61
C LEU A 112 2.77 -1.66 3.57
N ILE A 113 3.45 -2.35 2.67
CA ILE A 113 4.14 -1.71 1.54
C ILE A 113 3.06 -1.19 0.58
N PRO A 114 3.02 0.12 0.30
CA PRO A 114 1.98 0.73 -0.49
C PRO A 114 1.77 0.07 -1.85
N ARG A 115 0.55 -0.42 -2.05
CA ARG A 115 0.01 -0.94 -3.30
C ARG A 115 -1.50 -0.76 -3.21
N SER A 116 -2.09 -0.11 -4.22
CA SER A 116 -3.51 0.19 -4.21
C SER A 116 -3.99 0.58 -5.61
N TYR A 117 -5.19 0.14 -5.94
CA TYR A 117 -5.88 0.54 -7.16
C TYR A 117 -6.34 2.00 -7.14
N PHE A 118 -6.34 2.65 -5.97
CA PHE A 118 -6.65 4.08 -5.85
C PHE A 118 -5.65 4.98 -6.56
N LEU A 119 -4.42 4.50 -6.84
CA LEU A 119 -3.43 5.28 -7.61
C LEU A 119 -3.91 5.62 -9.00
N GLU A 120 -4.66 4.71 -9.61
CA GLU A 120 -5.27 4.91 -10.91
C GLU A 120 -6.51 5.81 -10.79
N LEU A 121 -7.30 5.57 -9.75
CA LEU A 121 -8.63 6.13 -9.58
C LEU A 121 -8.65 7.61 -9.18
N ILE A 122 -7.80 8.00 -8.22
CA ILE A 122 -7.74 9.37 -7.67
C ILE A 122 -7.57 10.40 -8.80
N PRO A 123 -6.55 10.33 -9.65
CA PRO A 123 -6.32 11.37 -10.67
C PRO A 123 -7.31 11.33 -11.84
N LYS A 124 -7.94 10.18 -12.14
CA LYS A 124 -8.73 10.00 -13.37
C LYS A 124 -10.24 10.14 -13.16
N GLU A 125 -10.76 9.57 -12.07
CA GLU A 125 -12.20 9.34 -11.91
C GLU A 125 -12.80 10.06 -10.70
N LEU A 126 -12.01 10.33 -9.64
CA LEU A 126 -12.55 10.76 -8.36
C LEU A 126 -13.41 12.04 -8.45
N ASP A 127 -12.99 13.02 -9.24
CA ASP A 127 -13.76 14.26 -9.47
C ASP A 127 -15.11 14.01 -10.15
N ARG A 128 -15.19 13.00 -11.03
CA ARG A 128 -16.42 12.63 -11.77
C ARG A 128 -17.45 11.96 -10.88
N LEU A 129 -17.03 11.42 -9.74
CA LEU A 129 -17.91 10.76 -8.77
C LEU A 129 -18.61 11.76 -7.85
N LEU A 130 -18.11 13.00 -7.81
CA LEU A 130 -18.57 14.08 -6.95
C LEU A 130 -19.41 15.11 -7.73
N PRO A 131 -20.25 15.93 -7.05
CA PRO A 131 -21.01 16.97 -7.73
C PRO A 131 -20.10 17.98 -8.45
N PRO A 132 -20.43 18.40 -9.68
CA PRO A 132 -19.59 19.32 -10.43
C PRO A 132 -19.52 20.69 -9.76
N LYS A 133 -18.35 21.34 -9.84
CA LYS A 133 -18.06 22.68 -9.26
C LYS A 133 -18.21 22.77 -7.74
N MET A 134 -18.19 21.64 -7.04
CA MET A 134 -18.20 21.61 -5.59
C MET A 134 -16.79 21.66 -5.04
N THR A 135 -16.55 22.51 -4.05
CA THR A 135 -15.30 22.51 -3.28
C THR A 135 -15.33 21.36 -2.28
N ILE A 136 -14.36 20.45 -2.39
CA ILE A 136 -14.14 19.35 -1.45
C ILE A 136 -13.34 19.89 -0.28
N THR A 137 -13.81 19.63 0.94
CA THR A 137 -13.30 20.29 2.15
C THR A 137 -12.89 19.32 3.25
N ASN A 138 -13.56 18.16 3.36
CA ASN A 138 -13.23 17.14 4.36
C ASN A 138 -13.13 15.79 3.67
N VAL A 139 -11.96 15.17 3.75
CA VAL A 139 -11.68 13.84 3.19
C VAL A 139 -11.06 13.00 4.29
N VAL A 140 -11.31 11.69 4.28
CA VAL A 140 -10.65 10.76 5.20
C VAL A 140 -10.16 9.51 4.47
N ASP A 141 -8.96 9.08 4.83
CA ASP A 141 -8.36 7.80 4.49
C ASP A 141 -8.37 6.91 5.74
N VAL A 142 -9.21 5.88 5.74
CA VAL A 142 -9.38 4.94 6.86
C VAL A 142 -8.55 3.69 6.62
N CYS A 143 -7.84 3.23 7.65
CA CYS A 143 -6.73 2.27 7.54
C CYS A 143 -5.55 2.85 6.75
N THR A 144 -5.14 4.07 7.11
CA THR A 144 -4.20 4.88 6.31
C THR A 144 -2.78 4.30 6.23
N GLY A 145 -2.39 3.42 7.16
CA GLY A 145 -1.09 2.78 7.19
C GLY A 145 0.06 3.80 7.16
N SER A 146 0.80 3.84 6.05
CA SER A 146 1.91 4.77 5.85
C SER A 146 1.47 6.20 5.50
N GLY A 147 0.17 6.50 5.44
CA GLY A 147 -0.36 7.81 5.08
C GLY A 147 -0.37 8.11 3.58
N CYS A 148 -0.05 7.14 2.72
CA CYS A 148 0.18 7.41 1.30
C CYS A 148 -1.08 7.87 0.58
N LEU A 149 -2.23 7.23 0.80
CA LEU A 149 -3.49 7.63 0.17
C LEU A 149 -4.00 8.94 0.77
N ALA A 150 -3.87 9.17 2.08
CA ALA A 150 -4.16 10.47 2.69
C ALA A 150 -3.35 11.63 2.04
N ILE A 151 -2.06 11.40 1.78
CA ILE A 151 -1.18 12.37 1.12
C ILE A 151 -1.62 12.61 -0.33
N LEU A 152 -1.92 11.55 -1.09
CA LEU A 152 -2.43 11.67 -2.46
C LEU A 152 -3.76 12.42 -2.52
N LEU A 153 -4.68 12.13 -1.59
CA LEU A 153 -5.96 12.84 -1.46
C LEU A 153 -5.76 14.31 -1.13
N ALA A 154 -4.82 14.65 -0.25
CA ALA A 154 -4.50 16.04 0.07
C ALA A 154 -3.94 16.77 -1.16
N LYS A 155 -3.05 16.14 -1.93
CA LYS A 155 -2.51 16.72 -3.18
C LYS A 155 -3.60 16.90 -4.23
N HIS A 156 -4.50 15.93 -4.37
CA HIS A 156 -5.61 15.97 -5.33
C HIS A 156 -6.66 17.04 -4.97
N PHE A 157 -6.99 17.19 -3.68
CA PHE A 157 -7.94 18.19 -3.19
C PHE A 157 -7.21 19.31 -2.42
N PRO A 158 -6.75 20.39 -3.09
CA PRO A 158 -5.96 21.44 -2.46
C PRO A 158 -6.68 22.15 -1.29
N GLU A 159 -8.00 22.27 -1.38
CA GLU A 159 -8.86 22.94 -0.39
C GLU A 159 -9.32 22.02 0.77
N ALA A 160 -9.01 20.72 0.71
CA ALA A 160 -9.47 19.77 1.70
C ALA A 160 -8.54 19.68 2.92
N ARG A 161 -9.16 19.55 4.10
CA ARG A 161 -8.53 18.90 5.25
C ARG A 161 -8.69 17.40 5.08
N VAL A 162 -7.59 16.69 5.28
CA VAL A 162 -7.55 15.24 5.16
C VAL A 162 -7.30 14.63 6.53
N ASP A 163 -8.13 13.69 6.92
CA ASP A 163 -7.86 12.83 8.07
C ASP A 163 -7.24 11.51 7.59
N GLY A 164 -6.14 11.07 8.20
CA GLY A 164 -5.63 9.72 8.08
C GLY A 164 -5.90 8.97 9.37
N VAL A 165 -6.58 7.82 9.29
CA VAL A 165 -7.03 7.08 10.47
C VAL A 165 -6.46 5.69 10.45
N ASP A 166 -5.83 5.26 11.54
CA ASP A 166 -5.30 3.90 11.67
C ASP A 166 -5.43 3.39 13.11
N LEU A 167 -5.59 2.08 13.26
CA LEU A 167 -5.59 1.42 14.57
C LEU A 167 -4.18 1.33 15.16
N SER A 168 -3.16 1.26 14.30
CA SER A 168 -1.77 1.07 14.71
C SER A 168 -1.07 2.41 14.97
N ALA A 169 -0.78 2.70 16.24
CA ALA A 169 0.10 3.82 16.61
C ALA A 169 1.45 3.75 15.89
N GLU A 170 2.01 2.55 15.70
CA GLU A 170 3.29 2.36 15.00
C GLU A 170 3.21 2.72 13.51
N ALA A 171 2.09 2.42 12.85
CA ALA A 171 1.83 2.84 11.47
C ALA A 171 1.69 4.35 11.38
N LEU A 172 1.00 4.98 12.33
CA LEU A 172 0.85 6.43 12.37
C LEU A 172 2.19 7.16 12.57
N GLU A 173 3.17 6.57 13.25
CA GLU A 173 4.53 7.15 13.29
C GLU A 173 5.20 7.15 11.90
N VAL A 174 4.94 6.14 11.07
CA VAL A 174 5.38 6.13 9.66
C VAL A 174 4.60 7.17 8.85
N ALA A 175 3.28 7.25 9.02
CA ALA A 175 2.46 8.26 8.37
C ALA A 175 2.91 9.69 8.70
N LYS A 176 3.29 9.96 9.96
CA LYS A 176 3.84 11.26 10.38
C LYS A 176 5.12 11.62 9.64
N ILE A 177 6.01 10.65 9.41
CA ILE A 177 7.23 10.85 8.61
C ILE A 177 6.84 11.28 7.19
N ASN A 178 5.96 10.52 6.54
CA ASN A 178 5.55 10.81 5.17
C ASN A 178 4.80 12.15 5.04
N VAL A 179 3.86 12.44 5.94
CA VAL A 179 3.12 13.71 5.93
C VAL A 179 4.06 14.91 6.07
N ARG A 180 5.08 14.79 6.93
CA ARG A 180 6.11 15.84 7.06
C ARG A 180 6.99 15.93 5.81
N ASP A 181 7.46 14.81 5.29
CA ASP A 181 8.37 14.75 4.14
C ASP A 181 7.70 15.27 2.84
N HIS A 182 6.35 15.23 2.77
CA HIS A 182 5.55 15.84 1.72
C HIS A 182 5.04 17.26 2.05
N GLU A 183 5.43 17.86 3.18
CA GLU A 183 5.07 19.22 3.60
C GLU A 183 3.54 19.42 3.79
N LEU A 184 2.84 18.40 4.30
CA LEU A 184 1.38 18.38 4.44
C LEU A 184 0.88 18.44 5.89
N THR A 185 1.75 18.76 6.86
CA THR A 185 1.41 18.75 8.29
C THR A 185 0.23 19.66 8.66
N ASP A 186 0.00 20.76 7.93
CA ASP A 186 -1.14 21.66 8.18
C ASP A 186 -2.47 21.17 7.58
N ARG A 187 -2.41 20.17 6.69
CA ARG A 187 -3.56 19.68 5.92
C ARG A 187 -3.97 18.25 6.25
N VAL A 188 -3.03 17.41 6.68
CA VAL A 188 -3.27 16.01 7.06
C VAL A 188 -3.23 15.86 8.57
N THR A 189 -4.35 15.47 9.18
CA THR A 189 -4.44 15.15 10.62
C THR A 189 -4.51 13.64 10.80
N LEU A 190 -3.69 13.09 11.69
CA LEU A 190 -3.61 11.65 11.94
C LEU A 190 -4.32 11.28 13.23
N HIS A 191 -5.18 10.26 13.18
CA HIS A 191 -5.98 9.79 14.31
C HIS A 191 -5.71 8.30 14.58
N GLU A 192 -5.30 7.99 15.81
CA GLU A 192 -5.27 6.61 16.32
C GLU A 192 -6.69 6.20 16.70
N SER A 193 -7.29 5.31 15.92
CA SER A 193 -8.69 4.92 16.10
C SER A 193 -8.98 3.60 15.41
N ASP A 194 -9.84 2.79 16.02
CA ASP A 194 -10.48 1.66 15.36
C ASP A 194 -11.62 2.20 14.49
N VAL A 195 -11.36 2.31 13.18
CA VAL A 195 -12.25 2.99 12.22
C VAL A 195 -12.58 4.39 12.78
N PHE A 196 -13.84 4.74 13.08
CA PHE A 196 -14.22 6.08 13.55
C PHE A 196 -14.47 6.18 15.07
N ASP A 197 -14.12 5.17 15.87
CA ASP A 197 -14.43 5.12 17.30
C ASP A 197 -13.90 6.34 18.09
N ALA A 198 -12.67 6.77 17.81
CA ALA A 198 -12.02 7.89 18.48
C ALA A 198 -11.92 9.17 17.60
N VAL A 199 -12.45 9.14 16.38
CA VAL A 199 -12.39 10.26 15.43
C VAL A 199 -13.46 11.31 15.78
N PRO A 200 -13.10 12.61 15.93
CA PRO A 200 -14.06 13.69 16.21
C PRO A 200 -15.24 13.71 15.23
N GLU A 201 -16.41 14.19 15.66
CA GLU A 201 -17.60 14.20 14.80
C GLU A 201 -17.45 15.17 13.61
N VAL A 202 -17.01 14.62 12.48
CA VAL A 202 -16.84 15.31 11.20
C VAL A 202 -17.70 14.63 10.14
N LYS A 203 -18.27 15.43 9.23
CA LYS A 203 -18.91 14.93 8.01
C LYS A 203 -17.97 15.09 6.82
N TYR A 204 -17.70 14.01 6.13
CA TYR A 204 -16.79 13.92 5.00
C TYR A 204 -17.50 14.05 3.65
N ASP A 205 -16.82 14.68 2.70
CA ASP A 205 -17.14 14.66 1.28
C ASP A 205 -16.75 13.29 0.67
N VAL A 206 -15.60 12.75 1.08
CA VAL A 206 -15.06 11.46 0.63
C VAL A 206 -14.54 10.67 1.83
N ILE A 207 -15.01 9.44 1.97
CA ILE A 207 -14.40 8.42 2.82
C ILE A 207 -13.74 7.41 1.88
N LEU A 208 -12.43 7.26 1.98
CA LEU A 208 -11.66 6.28 1.24
C LEU A 208 -11.08 5.26 2.22
N SER A 209 -11.03 3.99 1.85
CA SER A 209 -10.33 2.98 2.62
C SER A 209 -9.76 1.90 1.72
N ASN A 210 -8.51 1.52 1.98
CA ASN A 210 -7.95 0.23 1.59
C ASN A 210 -7.80 -0.60 2.88
N PRO A 211 -8.89 -1.17 3.42
CA PRO A 211 -8.85 -1.89 4.68
C PRO A 211 -8.15 -3.24 4.53
N PRO A 212 -7.73 -3.89 5.63
CA PRO A 212 -7.40 -5.29 5.58
C PRO A 212 -8.64 -6.10 5.15
N TYR A 213 -8.49 -6.91 4.11
CA TYR A 213 -9.57 -7.70 3.53
C TYR A 213 -9.18 -9.16 3.29
N GLU A 214 -7.96 -9.59 3.62
CA GLU A 214 -7.58 -10.99 3.45
C GLU A 214 -8.24 -11.85 4.53
N PRO A 215 -8.98 -12.92 4.17
CA PRO A 215 -9.51 -13.85 5.15
C PRO A 215 -8.39 -14.41 6.03
N SER A 216 -8.63 -14.52 7.34
CA SER A 216 -7.60 -14.90 8.32
C SER A 216 -6.90 -16.23 7.98
N GLY A 217 -7.64 -17.16 7.34
CA GLY A 217 -7.14 -18.45 6.88
C GLY A 217 -6.16 -18.36 5.70
N HIS A 218 -6.28 -17.33 4.85
CA HIS A 218 -5.38 -17.10 3.71
C HIS A 218 -4.08 -16.42 4.12
N CYS A 219 -4.11 -15.56 5.16
CA CYS A 219 -2.93 -14.87 5.67
C CYS A 219 -1.76 -15.83 6.03
N ALA A 220 -2.06 -17.04 6.50
CA ALA A 220 -1.03 -18.03 6.84
C ALA A 220 -0.36 -18.68 5.61
N ALA A 221 -1.04 -18.67 4.46
CA ALA A 221 -0.59 -19.26 3.21
C ALA A 221 0.19 -18.28 2.32
N LEU A 222 0.27 -17.01 2.72
CA LEU A 222 1.04 -15.99 2.00
C LEU A 222 2.52 -16.40 1.86
N PRO A 223 3.21 -15.94 0.81
CA PRO A 223 4.65 -16.12 0.71
C PRO A 223 5.41 -15.45 1.87
N GLU A 224 6.64 -15.89 2.14
CA GLU A 224 7.42 -15.44 3.29
C GLU A 224 7.68 -13.92 3.28
N GLU A 225 7.89 -13.33 2.10
CA GLU A 225 8.05 -11.89 1.93
C GLU A 225 6.81 -11.10 2.35
N PHE A 226 5.61 -11.57 1.99
CA PHE A 226 4.34 -10.94 2.35
C PHE A 226 4.02 -11.11 3.84
N LYS A 227 4.46 -12.23 4.44
CA LYS A 227 4.38 -12.44 5.90
C LYS A 227 5.30 -11.50 6.70
N ARG A 228 6.24 -10.80 6.06
CA ARG A 228 7.05 -9.77 6.73
C ARG A 228 6.28 -8.47 6.95
N GLU A 229 5.18 -8.27 6.25
CA GLU A 229 4.30 -7.12 6.46
C GLU A 229 3.41 -7.33 7.69
N PRO A 230 2.90 -6.26 8.33
CA PRO A 230 2.03 -6.40 9.49
C PRO A 230 0.78 -7.22 9.16
N ARG A 231 0.58 -8.34 9.87
CA ARG A 231 -0.65 -9.14 9.71
C ARG A 231 -1.91 -8.30 9.92
N LEU A 232 -1.88 -7.32 10.83
CA LEU A 232 -2.99 -6.41 11.10
C LEU A 232 -3.42 -5.61 9.85
N ALA A 233 -2.49 -5.31 8.93
CA ALA A 233 -2.78 -4.58 7.71
C ALA A 233 -3.27 -5.48 6.56
N LEU A 234 -3.36 -6.79 6.78
CA LEU A 234 -3.83 -7.79 5.80
C LEU A 234 -5.12 -8.45 6.26
N ASP A 235 -5.18 -8.90 7.51
CA ASP A 235 -6.21 -9.78 8.08
C ASP A 235 -7.55 -9.03 8.28
N GLY A 236 -8.51 -9.28 7.39
CA GLY A 236 -9.86 -8.72 7.45
C GLY A 236 -10.85 -9.55 8.26
N GLY A 237 -10.38 -10.53 9.03
CA GLY A 237 -11.22 -11.43 9.82
C GLY A 237 -11.59 -12.72 9.09
N GLY A 238 -12.59 -13.44 9.61
CA GLY A 238 -12.91 -14.81 9.18
C GLY A 238 -13.21 -14.94 7.68
N ASP A 239 -13.92 -13.97 7.12
CA ASP A 239 -14.30 -13.86 5.71
C ASP A 239 -13.72 -12.61 5.01
N GLY A 240 -12.89 -11.84 5.71
CA GLY A 240 -12.27 -10.63 5.19
C GLY A 240 -13.13 -9.36 5.26
N LEU A 241 -14.35 -9.43 5.82
CA LEU A 241 -15.30 -8.30 5.80
C LEU A 241 -15.47 -7.58 7.14
N ASP A 242 -14.77 -7.98 8.22
CA ASP A 242 -15.01 -7.44 9.58
C ASP A 242 -14.81 -5.91 9.64
N ILE A 243 -13.70 -5.42 9.07
CA ILE A 243 -13.41 -3.98 9.05
C ILE A 243 -14.35 -3.23 8.10
N ILE A 244 -14.72 -3.85 6.98
CA ILE A 244 -15.63 -3.27 5.99
C ILE A 244 -17.03 -3.07 6.57
N ARG A 245 -17.56 -4.07 7.30
CA ARG A 245 -18.83 -3.99 8.03
C ARG A 245 -18.85 -2.79 8.97
N LYS A 246 -17.84 -2.71 9.84
CA LYS A 246 -17.71 -1.62 10.81
C LYS A 246 -17.58 -0.27 10.12
N LEU A 247 -16.77 -0.19 9.06
CA LEU A 247 -16.60 1.03 8.26
C LEU A 247 -17.93 1.51 7.68
N LEU A 248 -18.70 0.63 7.03
CA LEU A 248 -19.97 1.00 6.40
C LEU A 248 -21.03 1.40 7.44
N GLU A 249 -21.11 0.69 8.57
CA GLU A 249 -22.02 1.03 9.67
C GLU A 249 -21.74 2.45 10.18
N GLN A 250 -20.48 2.75 10.50
CA GLN A 250 -20.08 4.04 11.05
C GLN A 250 -20.12 5.17 10.00
N ALA A 251 -19.75 4.89 8.75
CA ALA A 251 -19.76 5.86 7.66
C ALA A 251 -21.17 6.43 7.40
N ARG A 252 -22.23 5.71 7.77
CA ARG A 252 -23.63 6.15 7.69
C ARG A 252 -23.85 7.50 8.38
N GLY A 253 -23.19 7.70 9.52
CA GLY A 253 -23.20 8.92 10.30
C GLY A 253 -22.08 9.90 9.97
N ARG A 254 -21.16 9.58 9.05
CA ARG A 254 -19.95 10.38 8.79
C ARG A 254 -19.94 11.04 7.41
N LEU A 255 -20.93 10.82 6.56
CA LEU A 255 -20.99 11.42 5.23
C LEU A 255 -21.86 12.68 5.18
N LYS A 256 -21.42 13.66 4.38
CA LYS A 256 -22.29 14.74 3.91
C LYS A 256 -23.39 14.22 2.99
N PRO A 257 -24.46 15.00 2.68
CA PRO A 257 -25.55 14.55 1.82
C PRO A 257 -25.12 13.97 0.47
N HIS A 258 -24.10 14.57 -0.15
CA HIS A 258 -23.49 14.19 -1.44
C HIS A 258 -22.28 13.25 -1.31
N GLY A 259 -21.86 12.92 -0.09
CA GLY A 259 -20.62 12.21 0.14
C GLY A 259 -20.61 10.79 -0.41
N ILE A 260 -19.42 10.26 -0.61
CA ILE A 260 -19.17 8.91 -1.13
C ILE A 260 -18.25 8.13 -0.19
N VAL A 261 -18.46 6.82 -0.12
CA VAL A 261 -17.50 5.84 0.41
C VAL A 261 -16.89 5.10 -0.77
N LEU A 262 -15.58 4.97 -0.76
CA LEU A 262 -14.80 4.17 -1.70
C LEU A 262 -14.01 3.14 -0.90
N ILE A 263 -14.12 1.87 -1.28
CA ILE A 263 -13.45 0.76 -0.59
C ILE A 263 -12.80 -0.13 -1.63
N GLU A 264 -11.49 -0.36 -1.49
CA GLU A 264 -10.76 -1.41 -2.20
C GLU A 264 -10.93 -2.72 -1.42
N VAL A 265 -11.31 -3.81 -2.10
CA VAL A 265 -11.62 -5.09 -1.44
C VAL A 265 -10.95 -6.30 -2.10
N GLY A 266 -9.99 -6.07 -3.00
CA GLY A 266 -9.29 -7.12 -3.73
C GLY A 266 -10.26 -8.13 -4.36
N GLY A 267 -10.08 -9.42 -4.02
CA GLY A 267 -10.87 -10.54 -4.54
C GLY A 267 -12.25 -10.74 -3.91
N LEU A 268 -12.70 -9.87 -2.99
CA LEU A 268 -13.97 -10.07 -2.26
C LEU A 268 -15.21 -9.52 -2.98
N GLY A 269 -15.16 -9.35 -4.31
CA GLY A 269 -16.26 -8.76 -5.08
C GLY A 269 -17.61 -9.48 -4.90
N GLU A 270 -17.61 -10.81 -5.01
CA GLU A 270 -18.82 -11.62 -4.83
C GLU A 270 -19.36 -11.52 -3.40
N ALA A 271 -18.49 -11.64 -2.39
CA ALA A 271 -18.89 -11.54 -0.98
C ALA A 271 -19.47 -10.15 -0.64
N MET A 272 -18.87 -9.09 -1.19
CA MET A 272 -19.37 -7.72 -1.07
C MET A 272 -20.76 -7.55 -1.71
N ASP A 273 -20.98 -8.10 -2.90
CA ASP A 273 -22.27 -8.01 -3.58
C ASP A 273 -23.35 -8.82 -2.88
N GLU A 274 -23.02 -9.96 -2.27
CA GLU A 274 -23.94 -10.78 -1.48
C GLU A 274 -24.36 -10.08 -0.18
N GLU A 275 -23.40 -9.68 0.65
CA GLU A 275 -23.69 -9.11 1.98
C GLU A 275 -24.27 -7.69 1.87
N PHE A 276 -23.73 -6.87 0.97
CA PHE A 276 -24.11 -5.46 0.84
C PHE A 276 -25.03 -5.19 -0.35
N ALA A 277 -25.76 -6.21 -0.84
CA ALA A 277 -26.70 -6.10 -1.96
C ALA A 277 -27.68 -4.91 -1.83
N ALA A 278 -28.15 -4.63 -0.61
CA ALA A 278 -29.07 -3.54 -0.31
C ALA A 278 -28.47 -2.14 -0.59
N LEU A 279 -27.15 -2.00 -0.44
CA LEU A 279 -26.42 -0.76 -0.71
C LEU A 279 -26.24 -0.52 -2.22
N LYS A 280 -26.32 -1.57 -3.04
CA LYS A 280 -26.04 -1.57 -4.47
C LYS A 280 -24.66 -0.95 -4.76
N PRO A 281 -23.57 -1.62 -4.32
CA PRO A 281 -22.22 -1.16 -4.58
C PRO A 281 -22.03 -0.92 -6.08
N ARG A 282 -21.38 0.19 -6.44
CA ARG A 282 -20.97 0.44 -7.82
C ARG A 282 -19.50 0.13 -7.95
N TRP A 283 -19.17 -0.96 -8.62
CA TRP A 283 -17.80 -1.28 -9.01
C TRP A 283 -17.25 -0.27 -10.02
N LEU A 284 -16.00 0.13 -9.81
CA LEU A 284 -15.28 1.10 -10.64
C LEU A 284 -14.23 0.35 -11.44
N SER A 285 -14.18 0.63 -12.75
CA SER A 285 -13.28 -0.09 -13.63
C SER A 285 -11.82 0.32 -13.43
N THR A 286 -10.94 -0.67 -13.44
CA THR A 286 -9.48 -0.51 -13.40
C THR A 286 -8.87 -0.91 -14.75
N GLU A 287 -7.68 -0.39 -15.06
CA GLU A 287 -7.00 -0.66 -16.35
C GLU A 287 -6.70 -2.13 -16.59
N ASP A 288 -6.44 -2.89 -15.51
CA ASP A 288 -6.20 -4.33 -15.54
C ASP A 288 -7.50 -5.16 -15.53
N GLY A 289 -8.66 -4.53 -15.38
CA GLY A 289 -9.97 -5.18 -15.32
C GLY A 289 -10.27 -5.91 -14.01
N SER A 290 -9.46 -5.72 -12.96
CA SER A 290 -9.71 -6.29 -11.64
C SER A 290 -10.94 -5.71 -10.95
N ASP A 291 -11.30 -4.46 -11.27
CA ASP A 291 -12.55 -3.78 -10.87
C ASP A 291 -12.86 -3.92 -9.36
N CYS A 292 -11.83 -3.82 -8.52
CA CYS A 292 -11.87 -4.19 -7.09
C CYS A 292 -12.20 -3.04 -6.13
N ILE A 293 -12.55 -1.86 -6.66
CA ILE A 293 -12.99 -0.71 -5.88
C ILE A 293 -14.49 -0.53 -6.03
N CYS A 294 -15.20 -0.55 -4.91
CA CYS A 294 -16.63 -0.27 -4.87
C CYS A 294 -16.91 1.16 -4.37
N LEU A 295 -17.93 1.80 -4.95
CA LEU A 295 -18.48 3.08 -4.52
C LEU A 295 -19.86 2.90 -3.91
N ILE A 296 -20.08 3.50 -2.74
CA ILE A 296 -21.37 3.60 -2.09
C ILE A 296 -21.68 5.06 -1.80
N ARG A 297 -22.86 5.54 -2.25
CA ARG A 297 -23.29 6.93 -2.02
C ARG A 297 -23.96 7.07 -0.66
N ALA A 298 -23.78 8.22 -0.01
CA ALA A 298 -24.39 8.52 1.29
C ALA A 298 -25.92 8.33 1.33
N GLY A 299 -26.61 8.59 0.21
CA GLY A 299 -28.06 8.37 0.12
C GLY A 299 -28.50 6.90 0.19
N ARG A 300 -27.64 5.95 -0.20
CA ARG A 300 -27.86 4.50 -0.03
C ARG A 300 -27.54 4.09 1.40
N LEU A 301 -26.37 4.48 1.87
CA LEU A 301 -25.89 4.13 3.21
C LEU A 301 -26.87 4.59 4.30
N ARG A 302 -27.37 5.83 4.25
CA ARG A 302 -28.35 6.36 5.22
C ARG A 302 -29.67 5.58 5.29
N LYS A 303 -30.01 4.82 4.26
CA LYS A 303 -31.25 4.01 4.18
C LYS A 303 -30.99 2.54 4.46
N TRP A 304 -29.75 2.16 4.71
CA TRP A 304 -29.37 0.78 5.00
C TRP A 304 -29.78 0.44 6.42
N ASP A 305 -30.64 -0.57 6.52
CA ASP A 305 -31.06 -1.17 7.77
C ASP A 305 -30.07 -2.29 8.12
N VAL A 306 -29.27 -2.08 9.15
CA VAL A 306 -28.18 -3.00 9.54
C VAL A 306 -28.75 -4.33 10.07
N ASP A 307 -30.00 -4.32 10.55
CA ASP A 307 -30.68 -5.49 11.11
C ASP A 307 -31.30 -6.43 10.05
N GLN A 308 -31.12 -6.13 8.74
CA GLN A 308 -31.67 -6.93 7.62
C GLN A 308 -30.62 -7.46 6.63
N SER A 309 -29.33 -7.30 6.92
CA SER A 309 -28.20 -7.83 6.13
C SER A 309 -27.51 -8.97 6.85
#